data_AF-A0A5C4KTU0-F1
#
_entry.id   AF-A0A5C4KTU0-F1
#
_cell.length_a   1.000
_cell.length_b   1.000
_cell.length_c   1.000
_cell.angle_alpha   90.00
_cell.angle_beta   90.00
_cell.angle_gamma   90.00
#
_symmetry.space_group_name_H-M   'P 1'
#
loop_
_entity.id
_entity.type
_entity.pdbx_description
1 polymer ?
#
loop_
_entity_poly.entity_id
_entity_poly.type
_entity_poly.pdbx_seq_one_letter_code
_entity_poly.pdbx_strand_id
1 'polypeptide(L)'
;MARNKDIPRVPNPPAGDGHHVTWRYMTATELAERDARQNAYDAMLARQEAFERSREVAAKKPDPVRAGCVFAKSCKLPDAIIDYANPSGMVPTDSLKDYGDLVLLGGREADDSGGVPLKKISGTAIPAGLGTFALAGEAFKALPAIASAAVVTPLVGLVALLMPSNLGDSALYTEDQLLALRQARTRVRLHVEQQADGSLKGYGFYTGKNRDWEMVDVAQFTARDNRFVADLGEGIELIWTPAVDGSDILGIPALEAAPQAPHIWVYPPTKAADGILVNPVYPPEYRDFILVFPADSGVKPVYIVLSRARDHAYYDHPKTLPAFPDAVRVKSKSSVQGGGKRRARWVDRKGRIYEWDYKSNAVEKYDKLGTTHLGEFNHITGEQTGPAEPDRRTSRN
;
A
#
# COMPACT_ATOMS: atom_id res chain seq x y z
N MET A 1 70.85 -46.65 -4.05
CA MET A 1 69.84 -47.70 -3.83
C MET A 1 68.95 -47.29 -2.67
N ALA A 2 67.84 -46.61 -2.96
CA ALA A 2 66.87 -46.23 -1.93
C ALA A 2 66.21 -47.50 -1.39
N ARG A 3 66.31 -47.70 -0.06
CA ARG A 3 65.75 -48.88 0.61
C ARG A 3 64.23 -48.90 0.44
N ASN A 4 63.66 -50.03 0.04
CA ASN A 4 62.21 -50.34 -0.04
C ASN A 4 61.46 -50.23 1.31
N LYS A 5 61.92 -49.43 2.27
CA LYS A 5 61.36 -49.36 3.63
C LYS A 5 60.03 -48.60 3.70
N ASP A 6 59.71 -47.79 2.69
CA ASP A 6 58.53 -46.91 2.72
C ASP A 6 57.43 -47.32 1.70
N ILE A 7 57.60 -48.44 0.98
CA ILE A 7 56.62 -48.92 0.00
C ILE A 7 55.65 -49.90 0.69
N PRO A 8 54.33 -49.65 0.69
CA PRO A 8 53.35 -50.56 1.28
C PRO A 8 53.37 -51.95 0.64
N ARG A 9 53.03 -52.98 1.42
CA ARG A 9 52.95 -54.37 0.96
C ARG A 9 51.51 -54.80 0.77
N VAL A 10 51.24 -55.55 -0.30
CA VAL A 10 49.93 -56.13 -0.63
C VAL A 10 50.06 -57.66 -0.75
N PRO A 11 48.99 -58.42 -0.44
CA PRO A 11 49.02 -59.86 -0.54
C PRO A 11 49.07 -60.29 -2.01
N ASN A 12 49.82 -61.34 -2.30
CA ASN A 12 49.83 -61.96 -3.62
C ASN A 12 48.52 -62.72 -3.86
N PRO A 13 48.10 -62.86 -5.15
CA PRO A 13 47.05 -63.80 -5.50
C PRO A 13 47.41 -65.22 -5.01
N PRO A 14 46.43 -66.05 -4.61
CA PRO A 14 46.71 -67.40 -4.15
C PRO A 14 47.42 -68.20 -5.25
N ALA A 15 48.51 -68.88 -4.92
CA ALA A 15 49.20 -69.82 -5.80
C ALA A 15 49.56 -71.09 -5.01
N GLY A 16 49.23 -72.26 -5.56
CA GLY A 16 49.34 -73.54 -4.86
C GLY A 16 48.17 -73.83 -3.90
N ASP A 17 48.38 -74.78 -3.00
CA ASP A 17 47.46 -75.45 -2.07
C ASP A 17 46.87 -74.56 -0.95
N GLY A 18 46.66 -73.27 -1.23
CA GLY A 18 45.67 -72.42 -0.57
C GLY A 18 45.96 -71.96 0.87
N HIS A 19 47.01 -72.48 1.52
CA HIS A 19 47.21 -72.29 2.96
C HIS A 19 48.27 -71.25 3.38
N HIS A 20 48.93 -70.56 2.44
CA HIS A 20 49.94 -69.53 2.76
C HIS A 20 49.74 -68.24 1.96
N VAL A 21 49.47 -67.13 2.65
CA VAL A 21 49.41 -65.78 2.05
C VAL A 21 50.82 -65.18 2.02
N THR A 22 51.36 -64.98 0.82
CA THR A 22 52.65 -64.29 0.63
C THR A 22 52.41 -62.81 0.28
N TRP A 23 53.36 -61.94 0.63
CA TRP A 23 53.21 -60.48 0.49
C TRP A 23 54.29 -59.90 -0.42
N ARG A 24 53.89 -59.05 -1.38
CA ARG A 24 54.80 -58.30 -2.25
C ARG A 24 54.70 -56.80 -2.03
N TYR A 25 55.73 -56.06 -2.43
CA TYR A 25 55.65 -54.60 -2.51
C TYR A 25 54.68 -54.19 -3.62
N MET A 26 53.96 -53.08 -3.41
CA MET A 26 53.16 -52.47 -4.47
C MET A 26 54.05 -52.07 -5.64
N THR A 27 53.58 -52.35 -6.85
CA THR A 27 54.22 -51.88 -8.09
C THR A 27 54.02 -50.37 -8.24
N ALA A 28 54.82 -49.72 -9.10
CA ALA A 28 54.69 -48.29 -9.37
C ALA A 28 53.27 -47.92 -9.86
N THR A 29 52.63 -48.78 -10.65
CA THR A 29 51.26 -48.59 -11.13
C THR A 29 50.24 -48.67 -10.00
N GLU A 30 50.34 -49.68 -9.12
CA GLU A 30 49.42 -49.81 -7.97
C GLU A 30 49.60 -48.69 -6.95
N LEU A 31 50.83 -48.19 -6.79
CA LEU A 31 51.11 -47.04 -5.94
C LEU A 31 50.47 -45.78 -6.52
N ALA A 32 50.61 -45.56 -7.83
CA ALA A 32 49.95 -44.44 -8.52
C ALA A 32 48.40 -44.53 -8.46
N GLU A 33 47.83 -45.73 -8.56
CA GLU A 33 46.38 -45.94 -8.41
C GLU A 33 45.90 -45.71 -6.97
N ARG A 34 46.73 -46.02 -5.98
CA ARG A 34 46.45 -45.74 -4.57
C ARG A 34 46.52 -44.25 -4.30
N ASP A 35 47.57 -43.58 -4.76
CA ASP A 35 47.73 -42.13 -4.62
C ASP A 35 46.60 -41.38 -5.35
N ALA A 36 46.18 -41.85 -6.53
CA ALA A 36 45.03 -41.30 -7.24
C ALA A 36 43.71 -41.48 -6.45
N ARG A 37 43.49 -42.65 -5.83
CA ARG A 37 42.33 -42.89 -4.96
C ARG A 37 42.36 -42.04 -3.70
N GLN A 38 43.52 -41.87 -3.09
CA GLN A 38 43.69 -41.06 -1.90
C GLN A 38 43.49 -39.58 -2.21
N ASN A 39 44.08 -39.08 -3.30
CA ASN A 39 43.84 -37.72 -3.79
C ASN A 39 42.36 -37.48 -4.13
N ALA A 40 41.66 -38.46 -4.71
CA ALA A 40 40.22 -38.35 -4.98
C ALA A 40 39.39 -38.31 -3.69
N TYR A 41 39.78 -39.09 -2.68
CA TYR A 41 39.16 -39.09 -1.36
C TYR A 41 39.38 -37.76 -0.63
N ASP A 42 40.61 -37.25 -0.63
CA ASP A 42 40.97 -35.97 -0.01
C ASP A 42 40.26 -34.80 -0.72
N ALA A 43 40.13 -34.86 -2.06
CA ALA A 43 39.35 -33.89 -2.83
C ALA A 43 37.84 -33.96 -2.51
N MET A 44 37.31 -35.15 -2.24
CA MET A 44 35.93 -35.33 -1.80
C MET A 44 35.73 -34.74 -0.39
N LEU A 45 36.65 -34.99 0.54
CA LEU A 45 36.62 -34.45 1.89
C LEU A 45 36.68 -32.91 1.87
N ALA A 46 37.58 -32.34 1.06
CA ALA A 46 37.70 -30.89 0.89
C ALA A 46 36.43 -30.26 0.31
N ARG A 47 35.73 -30.94 -0.60
CA ARG A 47 34.42 -30.50 -1.11
C ARG A 47 33.33 -30.56 -0.04
N GLN A 48 33.33 -31.61 0.79
CA GLN A 48 32.39 -31.74 1.90
C GLN A 48 32.62 -30.66 2.96
N GLU A 49 33.87 -30.40 3.33
CA GLU A 49 34.23 -29.36 4.29
C GLU A 49 33.92 -27.95 3.73
N ALA A 50 34.16 -27.71 2.43
CA ALA A 50 33.74 -26.48 1.77
C ALA A 50 32.21 -26.32 1.75
N PHE A 51 31.47 -27.41 1.56
CA PHE A 51 30.01 -27.44 1.63
C PHE A 51 29.50 -27.15 3.05
N GLU A 52 30.07 -27.78 4.07
CA GLU A 52 29.74 -27.53 5.48
C GLU A 52 30.09 -26.09 5.90
N ARG A 53 31.26 -25.56 5.53
CA ARG A 53 31.60 -24.14 5.72
C ARG A 53 30.65 -23.21 4.99
N SER A 54 30.23 -23.55 3.76
CA SER A 54 29.22 -22.76 3.05
C SER A 54 27.85 -22.77 3.73
N ARG A 55 27.48 -23.88 4.38
CA ARG A 55 26.26 -23.98 5.19
C ARG A 55 26.37 -23.17 6.47
N GLU A 56 27.51 -23.21 7.16
CA GLU A 56 27.75 -22.38 8.35
C GLU A 56 27.80 -20.89 8.03
N VAL A 57 28.43 -20.51 6.92
CA VAL A 57 28.42 -19.12 6.41
C VAL A 57 27.01 -18.70 5.99
N ALA A 58 26.21 -19.60 5.40
CA ALA A 58 24.81 -19.34 5.11
C ALA A 58 23.96 -19.19 6.39
N ALA A 59 24.28 -19.91 7.47
CA ALA A 59 23.64 -19.80 8.77
C ALA A 59 24.10 -18.57 9.59
N LYS A 60 25.28 -18.01 9.28
CA LYS A 60 25.86 -16.82 9.95
C LYS A 60 25.73 -15.53 9.13
N LYS A 61 25.12 -15.56 7.94
CA LYS A 61 24.73 -14.32 7.26
C LYS A 61 23.65 -13.64 8.11
N PRO A 62 23.69 -12.32 8.33
CA PRO A 62 22.50 -11.61 8.78
C PRO A 62 21.38 -11.98 7.81
N ASP A 63 20.21 -12.33 8.34
CA ASP A 63 19.07 -12.78 7.54
C ASP A 63 18.94 -11.83 6.36
N PRO A 64 18.99 -12.34 5.10
CA PRO A 64 18.77 -11.48 3.96
C PRO A 64 17.43 -10.80 4.19
N VAL A 65 17.38 -9.47 3.97
CA VAL A 65 16.12 -8.71 3.92
C VAL A 65 15.14 -9.56 3.13
N ARG A 66 14.12 -10.11 3.81
CA ARG A 66 13.16 -11.00 3.16
C ARG A 66 12.51 -10.20 2.05
N ALA A 67 12.94 -10.43 0.81
CA ALA A 67 12.29 -9.95 -0.40
C ALA A 67 10.94 -10.67 -0.52
N GLY A 68 9.99 -10.27 0.34
CA GLY A 68 8.79 -11.05 0.65
C GLY A 68 7.98 -10.52 1.84
N CYS A 69 8.52 -9.63 2.67
CA CYS A 69 7.72 -9.05 3.76
C CYS A 69 6.61 -8.12 3.24
N VAL A 70 5.56 -7.96 4.05
CA VAL A 70 4.45 -7.05 3.83
C VAL A 70 4.12 -6.30 5.13
N PHE A 71 3.59 -5.09 5.03
CA PHE A 71 3.22 -4.28 6.19
C PHE A 71 1.93 -4.81 6.82
N ALA A 72 0.92 -5.04 5.99
CA ALA A 72 -0.35 -5.61 6.39
C ALA A 72 -0.79 -6.69 5.40
N LYS A 73 -1.44 -7.74 5.92
CA LYS A 73 -2.12 -8.78 5.16
C LYS A 73 -3.34 -9.28 5.93
N SER A 74 -4.23 -9.99 5.25
CA SER A 74 -5.38 -10.63 5.88
C SER A 74 -4.93 -11.69 6.90
N CYS A 75 -5.50 -11.66 8.10
CA CYS A 75 -5.30 -12.66 9.14
C CYS A 75 -5.94 -14.02 8.79
N LYS A 76 -6.72 -14.09 7.71
CA LYS A 76 -7.20 -15.36 7.14
C LYS A 76 -6.09 -16.15 6.44
N LEU A 77 -4.98 -15.50 6.08
CA LEU A 77 -3.83 -16.15 5.48
C LEU A 77 -2.94 -16.77 6.57
N PRO A 78 -2.42 -17.99 6.37
CA PRO A 78 -1.48 -18.61 7.30
C PRO A 78 -0.20 -17.79 7.52
N ASP A 79 0.55 -18.13 8.57
CA ASP A 79 1.88 -17.57 8.82
C ASP A 79 2.78 -17.67 7.58
N ALA A 80 3.59 -16.65 7.35
CA ALA A 80 4.50 -16.50 6.21
C ALA A 80 3.84 -16.39 4.82
N ILE A 81 2.51 -16.60 4.71
CA ILE A 81 1.78 -16.51 3.43
C ILE A 81 1.19 -15.12 3.26
N ILE A 82 1.66 -14.39 2.24
CA ILE A 82 1.26 -13.00 1.98
C ILE A 82 0.15 -12.85 0.92
N ASP A 83 -0.08 -13.89 0.12
CA ASP A 83 -0.99 -13.83 -1.02
C ASP A 83 -2.06 -14.91 -0.96
N TYR A 84 -3.26 -14.55 -1.43
CA TYR A 84 -4.29 -15.54 -1.69
C TYR A 84 -3.87 -16.44 -2.87
N ALA A 85 -3.74 -17.73 -2.59
CA ALA A 85 -3.47 -18.77 -3.56
C ALA A 85 -4.70 -19.66 -3.72
N ASN A 86 -5.58 -19.32 -4.66
CA ASN A 86 -6.70 -20.16 -5.08
C ASN A 86 -6.41 -20.75 -6.46
N PRO A 87 -6.59 -22.07 -6.70
CA PRO A 87 -6.43 -22.68 -8.03
C PRO A 87 -7.25 -22.00 -9.13
N SER A 88 -8.41 -21.42 -8.79
CA SER A 88 -9.26 -20.66 -9.73
C SER A 88 -8.78 -19.24 -10.01
N GLY A 89 -7.74 -18.76 -9.31
CA GLY A 89 -7.28 -17.37 -9.37
C GLY A 89 -8.17 -16.37 -8.62
N MET A 90 -9.29 -16.81 -8.05
CA MET A 90 -10.22 -15.95 -7.32
C MET A 90 -9.66 -15.49 -5.98
N VAL A 91 -9.79 -14.19 -5.71
CA VAL A 91 -9.46 -13.55 -4.43
C VAL A 91 -10.77 -13.13 -3.76
N PRO A 92 -10.98 -13.44 -2.46
CA PRO A 92 -12.21 -13.06 -1.76
C PRO A 92 -12.29 -11.54 -1.53
N THR A 93 -13.52 -11.03 -1.41
CA THR A 93 -13.76 -9.73 -0.79
C THR A 93 -13.70 -9.91 0.73
N ASP A 94 -12.80 -9.18 1.38
CA ASP A 94 -12.57 -9.26 2.81
C ASP A 94 -13.12 -8.05 3.56
N SER A 95 -13.36 -8.19 4.87
CA SER A 95 -13.58 -7.02 5.71
C SER A 95 -12.24 -6.38 6.03
N LEU A 96 -12.18 -5.05 6.16
CA LEU A 96 -10.95 -4.39 6.59
C LEU A 96 -10.45 -4.90 7.95
N LYS A 97 -11.36 -5.35 8.82
CA LYS A 97 -11.02 -5.97 10.11
C LYS A 97 -10.12 -7.20 9.98
N ASP A 98 -10.16 -7.89 8.84
CA ASP A 98 -9.28 -9.03 8.58
C ASP A 98 -7.81 -8.57 8.43
N TYR A 99 -7.56 -7.31 8.06
CA TYR A 99 -6.20 -6.77 7.89
C TYR A 99 -5.69 -6.01 9.10
N GLY A 100 -6.58 -5.48 9.93
CA GLY A 100 -6.20 -4.64 11.06
C GLY A 100 -7.33 -3.89 11.72
N ASP A 101 -7.01 -3.26 12.85
CA ASP A 101 -7.91 -2.34 13.54
C ASP A 101 -7.82 -0.95 12.89
N LEU A 102 -8.99 -0.34 12.67
CA LEU A 102 -9.13 0.98 12.06
C LEU A 102 -9.48 2.03 13.11
N VAL A 103 -8.72 3.12 13.12
CA VAL A 103 -9.07 4.37 13.82
C VAL A 103 -9.28 5.46 12.77
N LEU A 104 -10.41 6.15 12.84
CA LEU A 104 -10.69 7.34 12.00
C LEU A 104 -10.54 8.58 12.86
N LEU A 105 -9.73 9.53 12.38
CA LEU A 105 -9.53 10.83 12.99
C LEU A 105 -9.94 11.94 12.03
N GLY A 106 -10.53 13.01 12.55
CA GLY A 106 -10.91 14.18 11.77
C GLY A 106 -10.59 15.48 12.49
N GLY A 107 -10.26 16.51 11.71
CA GLY A 107 -10.04 17.86 12.19
C GLY A 107 -10.88 18.86 11.40
N ARG A 108 -11.39 19.90 12.08
CA ARG A 108 -12.30 20.90 11.48
C ARG A 108 -11.69 22.28 11.39
N GLU A 109 -10.80 22.62 12.30
CA GLU A 109 -10.24 23.95 12.43
C GLU A 109 -8.79 23.86 12.89
N ALA A 110 -8.01 24.88 12.53
CA ALA A 110 -6.67 25.04 13.04
C ALA A 110 -6.73 25.63 14.44
N ASP A 111 -5.83 25.18 15.32
CA ASP A 111 -5.61 25.78 16.64
C ASP A 111 -4.69 27.00 16.56
N ASP A 112 -4.37 27.59 17.71
CA ASP A 112 -3.51 28.77 17.84
C ASP A 112 -2.07 28.54 17.33
N SER A 113 -1.65 27.27 17.17
CA SER A 113 -0.37 26.92 16.58
C SER A 113 -0.40 26.85 15.05
N GLY A 114 -1.59 27.01 14.45
CA GLY A 114 -1.82 26.89 13.01
C GLY A 114 -1.90 25.44 12.50
N GLY A 115 -1.84 24.45 13.40
CA GLY A 115 -2.06 23.05 13.09
C GLY A 115 -3.54 22.69 13.27
N VAL A 116 -4.03 21.70 12.52
CA VAL A 116 -5.38 21.16 12.64
C VAL A 116 -5.33 19.92 13.55
N PRO A 117 -5.70 20.03 14.84
CA PRO A 117 -5.73 18.88 15.74
C PRO A 117 -6.74 17.83 15.25
N LEU A 118 -6.30 16.57 15.25
CA LEU A 118 -7.10 15.43 14.83
C LEU A 118 -7.79 14.80 16.04
N LYS A 119 -9.13 14.75 16.00
CA LYS A 119 -9.98 14.14 17.02
C LYS A 119 -10.57 12.82 16.52
N LYS A 120 -10.85 11.89 17.43
CA LYS A 120 -11.37 10.55 17.11
C LYS A 120 -12.82 10.61 16.61
N ILE A 121 -13.04 10.11 15.40
CA ILE A 121 -14.36 9.83 14.82
C ILE A 121 -14.83 8.44 15.24
N SER A 122 -13.96 7.44 15.07
CA SER A 122 -14.27 6.04 15.41
C SER A 122 -13.01 5.23 15.68
N GLY A 123 -13.17 4.08 16.33
CA GLY A 123 -12.10 3.12 16.60
C GLY A 123 -12.33 2.41 17.93
N THR A 124 -12.10 1.09 17.95
CA THR A 124 -12.39 0.18 19.06
C THR A 124 -11.51 0.45 20.28
N ALA A 125 -10.21 0.67 20.10
CA ALA A 125 -9.30 1.15 21.13
C ALA A 125 -8.10 1.84 20.48
N ILE A 126 -7.72 3.03 20.97
CA ILE A 126 -6.46 3.65 20.58
C ILE A 126 -5.38 3.01 21.46
N PRO A 127 -4.27 2.50 20.91
CA PRO A 127 -3.18 1.94 21.71
C PRO A 127 -2.73 2.93 22.78
N ALA A 128 -2.56 2.44 24.01
CA ALA A 128 -1.96 3.23 25.08
C ALA A 128 -0.56 3.69 24.62
N GLY A 129 -0.27 4.98 24.80
CA GLY A 129 1.00 5.57 24.33
C GLY A 129 0.96 6.17 22.92
N LEU A 130 -0.09 5.95 22.11
CA LEU A 130 -0.17 6.53 20.76
C LEU A 130 -0.18 8.07 20.78
N GLY A 131 -0.63 8.70 21.86
CA GLY A 131 -0.66 10.16 21.97
C GLY A 131 -1.67 10.82 21.02
N THR A 132 -1.34 12.02 20.54
CA THR A 132 -2.23 12.84 19.70
C THR A 132 -1.58 13.24 18.38
N PHE A 133 -2.41 13.62 17.40
CA PHE A 133 -1.95 14.01 16.08
C PHE A 133 -2.55 15.36 15.66
N ALA A 134 -1.80 16.10 14.84
CA ALA A 134 -2.28 17.29 14.15
C ALA A 134 -1.75 17.34 12.72
N LEU A 135 -2.55 17.89 11.80
CA LEU A 135 -2.11 18.15 10.43
C LEU A 135 -1.61 19.59 10.32
N ALA A 136 -0.48 19.79 9.66
CA ALA A 136 0.07 21.11 9.36
C ALA A 136 0.36 21.24 7.86
N GLY A 137 0.44 22.49 7.40
CA GLY A 137 0.72 22.83 6.01
C GLY A 137 -0.26 23.83 5.41
N GLU A 138 0.15 24.50 4.34
CA GLU A 138 -0.67 25.50 3.63
C GLU A 138 -2.02 24.95 3.16
N ALA A 139 -2.08 23.64 2.86
CA ALA A 139 -3.30 22.96 2.45
C ALA A 139 -4.41 22.97 3.51
N PHE A 140 -4.07 23.18 4.78
CA PHE A 140 -4.98 23.13 5.93
C PHE A 140 -5.25 24.51 6.55
N LYS A 141 -4.66 25.58 6.02
CA LYS A 141 -4.99 26.94 6.43
C LYS A 141 -6.47 27.22 6.14
N ALA A 142 -7.14 27.80 7.13
CA ALA A 142 -8.58 28.00 7.20
C ALA A 142 -9.18 28.39 5.83
N LEU A 143 -10.08 27.53 5.32
CA LEU A 143 -10.97 27.91 4.24
C LEU A 143 -11.86 29.05 4.76
N PRO A 144 -12.03 30.15 4.01
CA PRO A 144 -13.02 31.16 4.39
C PRO A 144 -14.36 30.46 4.56
N ALA A 145 -15.06 30.74 5.67
CA ALA A 145 -16.35 30.15 5.97
C ALA A 145 -17.28 30.35 4.76
N ILE A 146 -17.47 29.30 3.97
CA ILE A 146 -18.48 29.30 2.93
C ILE A 146 -19.78 29.30 3.71
N ALA A 147 -20.51 30.42 3.65
CA ALA A 147 -21.87 30.53 4.14
C ALA A 147 -22.76 29.61 3.30
N SER A 148 -22.66 28.30 3.56
CA SER A 148 -23.56 27.30 3.05
C SER A 148 -24.66 27.12 4.08
N ALA A 149 -25.90 27.09 3.63
CA ALA A 149 -27.07 26.79 4.47
C ALA A 149 -27.12 25.30 4.90
N ALA A 150 -25.98 24.61 4.93
CA ALA A 150 -25.89 23.20 5.27
C ALA A 150 -25.76 23.02 6.78
N VAL A 151 -26.57 22.12 7.34
CA VAL A 151 -26.59 21.71 8.76
C VAL A 151 -25.34 20.86 9.12
N VAL A 152 -24.33 20.79 8.24
CA VAL A 152 -23.21 19.83 8.30
C VAL A 152 -21.89 20.59 8.34
N THR A 153 -21.07 20.35 9.36
CA THR A 153 -19.74 20.94 9.51
C THR A 153 -18.69 20.09 8.78
N PRO A 154 -18.03 20.61 7.73
CA PRO A 154 -17.05 19.85 6.95
C PRO A 154 -15.77 19.57 7.76
N LEU A 155 -15.14 18.43 7.47
CA LEU A 155 -13.79 18.12 7.94
C LEU A 155 -12.76 18.81 7.04
N VAL A 156 -11.83 19.52 7.63
CA VAL A 156 -10.67 20.11 6.93
C VAL A 156 -9.63 19.03 6.62
N GLY A 157 -9.46 18.06 7.53
CA GLY A 157 -8.64 16.87 7.33
C GLY A 157 -9.30 15.61 7.92
N LEU A 158 -9.09 14.48 7.25
CA LEU A 158 -9.54 13.14 7.63
C LEU A 158 -8.35 12.19 7.48
N VAL A 159 -8.04 11.44 8.54
CA VAL A 159 -6.98 10.43 8.54
C VAL A 159 -7.55 9.10 9.00
N ALA A 160 -7.34 8.05 8.21
CA ALA A 160 -7.60 6.68 8.65
C ALA A 160 -6.30 5.99 9.00
N LEU A 161 -6.21 5.43 10.21
CA LEU A 161 -5.05 4.71 10.72
C LEU A 161 -5.40 3.22 10.82
N LEU A 162 -4.63 2.38 10.14
CA LEU A 162 -4.76 0.93 10.16
C LEU A 162 -3.58 0.31 10.92
N MET A 163 -3.89 -0.40 12.00
CA MET A 163 -2.94 -1.20 12.79
C MET A 163 -3.06 -2.66 12.36
N PRO A 164 -2.00 -3.31 11.82
CA PRO A 164 -2.08 -4.67 11.29
C PRO A 164 -2.57 -5.72 12.33
N SER A 165 -3.43 -6.65 11.90
CA SER A 165 -4.09 -7.63 12.78
C SER A 165 -3.19 -8.79 13.24
N ASN A 166 -2.17 -9.17 12.46
CA ASN A 166 -1.35 -10.36 12.70
C ASN A 166 0.11 -10.03 13.08
N LEU A 167 0.31 -9.23 14.14
CA LEU A 167 1.62 -8.68 14.53
C LEU A 167 2.71 -9.71 14.86
N GLY A 168 2.40 -11.01 14.92
CA GLY A 168 3.37 -12.10 15.15
C GLY A 168 3.71 -12.92 13.90
N ASP A 169 3.19 -12.56 12.73
CA ASP A 169 3.42 -13.28 11.48
C ASP A 169 4.82 -12.99 10.92
N SER A 170 5.53 -14.05 10.53
CA SER A 170 6.91 -13.95 10.08
C SER A 170 7.06 -13.33 8.69
N ALA A 171 5.97 -13.14 7.94
CA ALA A 171 5.99 -12.36 6.70
C ALA A 171 5.73 -10.86 6.93
N LEU A 172 5.54 -10.38 8.15
CA LEU A 172 5.48 -8.94 8.37
C LEU A 172 6.87 -8.31 8.39
N TYR A 173 6.95 -7.03 8.02
CA TYR A 173 8.17 -6.27 8.26
C TYR A 173 8.40 -6.10 9.77
N THR A 174 9.66 -6.21 10.16
CA THR A 174 10.12 -5.71 11.47
C THR A 174 10.24 -4.19 11.46
N GLU A 175 10.24 -3.57 12.63
CA GLU A 175 10.39 -2.11 12.76
C GLU A 175 11.73 -1.63 12.19
N ASP A 176 12.83 -2.34 12.50
CA ASP A 176 14.16 -2.07 11.95
C ASP A 176 14.20 -2.12 10.42
N GLN A 177 13.46 -3.06 9.81
CA GLN A 177 13.34 -3.12 8.36
C GLN A 177 12.59 -1.90 7.81
N LEU A 178 11.48 -1.49 8.44
CA LEU A 178 10.73 -0.31 7.98
C LEU A 178 11.56 0.97 8.09
N LEU A 179 12.37 1.12 9.16
CA LEU A 179 13.28 2.25 9.33
C LEU A 179 14.34 2.35 8.22
N ALA A 180 14.74 1.24 7.62
CA ALA A 180 15.71 1.19 6.53
C ALA A 180 15.10 1.39 5.13
N LEU A 181 13.76 1.41 5.02
CA LEU A 181 13.04 1.44 3.75
C LEU A 181 12.46 2.82 3.46
N ARG A 182 12.48 3.20 2.17
CA ARG A 182 11.73 4.37 1.66
C ARG A 182 10.30 4.02 1.30
N GLN A 183 10.10 2.78 0.86
CA GLN A 183 8.79 2.23 0.52
C GLN A 183 8.71 0.81 1.06
N ALA A 184 7.53 0.42 1.54
CA ALA A 184 7.26 -0.91 2.01
C ALA A 184 6.01 -1.47 1.33
N ARG A 185 6.04 -2.79 1.11
CA ARG A 185 4.94 -3.51 0.47
C ARG A 185 3.77 -3.65 1.44
N THR A 186 2.54 -3.53 0.98
CA THR A 186 1.32 -3.87 1.75
C THR A 186 0.38 -4.72 0.89
N ARG A 187 -0.56 -5.46 1.51
CA ARG A 187 -1.63 -6.20 0.84
C ARG A 187 -2.99 -5.52 0.86
N VAL A 188 -3.06 -4.35 1.49
CA VAL A 188 -4.26 -3.51 1.51
C VAL A 188 -3.86 -2.05 1.36
N ARG A 189 -4.59 -1.32 0.51
CA ARG A 189 -4.56 0.15 0.46
C ARG A 189 -5.97 0.70 0.54
N LEU A 190 -6.16 1.76 1.31
CA LEU A 190 -7.45 2.28 1.70
C LEU A 190 -7.68 3.65 1.10
N HIS A 191 -8.94 3.93 0.76
CA HIS A 191 -9.42 5.27 0.50
C HIS A 191 -10.54 5.59 1.48
N VAL A 192 -10.51 6.80 2.04
CA VAL A 192 -11.60 7.35 2.86
C VAL A 192 -11.88 8.79 2.42
N GLU A 193 -13.15 9.16 2.44
CA GLU A 193 -13.60 10.48 2.06
C GLU A 193 -14.83 10.92 2.85
N GLN A 194 -14.98 12.23 3.06
CA GLN A 194 -16.25 12.80 3.49
C GLN A 194 -17.05 13.23 2.26
N GLN A 195 -18.29 12.75 2.16
CA GLN A 195 -19.21 13.10 1.09
C GLN A 195 -19.87 14.46 1.34
N ALA A 196 -20.49 15.02 0.29
CA ALA A 196 -21.16 16.32 0.36
C ALA A 196 -22.35 16.37 1.35
N ASP A 197 -22.90 15.22 1.73
CA ASP A 197 -23.95 15.10 2.76
C ASP A 197 -23.38 14.95 4.19
N GLY A 198 -22.06 14.97 4.34
CA GLY A 198 -21.35 14.81 5.61
C GLY A 198 -21.03 13.38 6.00
N SER A 199 -21.60 12.38 5.32
CA SER A 199 -21.32 10.97 5.58
C SER A 199 -19.89 10.61 5.17
N LEU A 200 -19.33 9.57 5.81
CA LEU A 200 -18.04 9.04 5.43
C LEU A 200 -18.22 7.85 4.48
N LYS A 201 -17.44 7.83 3.41
CA LYS A 201 -17.30 6.69 2.50
C LYS A 201 -15.87 6.15 2.61
N GLY A 202 -15.73 4.83 2.62
CA GLY A 202 -14.44 4.18 2.61
C GLY A 202 -14.48 2.80 1.96
N TYR A 203 -13.40 2.44 1.28
CA TYR A 203 -13.19 1.15 0.63
C TYR A 203 -11.68 0.87 0.58
N GLY A 204 -11.31 -0.40 0.44
CA GLY A 204 -9.93 -0.81 0.27
C GLY A 204 -9.74 -1.68 -0.96
N PHE A 205 -8.50 -1.78 -1.42
CA PHE A 205 -8.09 -2.69 -2.48
C PHE A 205 -7.06 -3.68 -1.98
N TYR A 206 -7.26 -4.95 -2.34
CA TYR A 206 -6.23 -5.97 -2.22
C TYR A 206 -5.18 -5.77 -3.31
N THR A 207 -3.92 -5.67 -2.93
CA THR A 207 -2.84 -5.32 -3.86
C THR A 207 -2.04 -6.52 -4.36
N GLY A 208 -2.20 -7.73 -3.80
CA GLY A 208 -1.31 -8.88 -4.10
C GLY A 208 -1.37 -9.39 -5.55
N LYS A 209 -2.33 -8.94 -6.36
CA LYS A 209 -2.40 -9.20 -7.81
C LYS A 209 -2.04 -7.99 -8.67
N ASN A 210 -1.66 -6.87 -8.06
CA ASN A 210 -1.31 -5.63 -8.75
C ASN A 210 -0.03 -5.02 -8.15
N ARG A 211 1.11 -5.27 -8.80
CA ARG A 211 2.44 -4.83 -8.32
C ARG A 211 2.60 -3.32 -8.31
N ASP A 212 1.89 -2.59 -9.16
CA ASP A 212 1.98 -1.14 -9.20
C ASP A 212 1.29 -0.51 -7.98
N TRP A 213 0.43 -1.28 -7.29
CA TRP A 213 -0.30 -0.82 -6.13
C TRP A 213 0.33 -1.24 -4.81
N GLU A 214 1.23 -2.23 -4.79
CA GLU A 214 1.65 -2.85 -3.53
C GLU A 214 2.62 -2.00 -2.70
N MET A 215 3.29 -1.02 -3.29
CA MET A 215 4.31 -0.19 -2.62
C MET A 215 3.70 1.10 -2.06
N VAL A 216 4.00 1.39 -0.79
CA VAL A 216 3.57 2.59 -0.05
C VAL A 216 4.79 3.26 0.55
N ASP A 217 4.82 4.60 0.52
CA ASP A 217 5.91 5.39 1.09
C ASP A 217 5.98 5.22 2.61
N VAL A 218 7.21 5.10 3.13
CA VAL A 218 7.48 5.03 4.56
C VAL A 218 7.87 6.41 5.05
N ALA A 219 7.06 7.00 5.92
CA ALA A 219 7.31 8.29 6.55
C ALA A 219 7.72 8.09 8.00
N GLN A 220 8.84 8.69 8.39
CA GLN A 220 9.39 8.56 9.74
C GLN A 220 9.14 9.85 10.52
N PHE A 221 8.74 9.70 11.78
CA PHE A 221 8.68 10.84 12.69
C PHE A 221 10.09 11.24 13.13
N THR A 222 10.42 12.51 12.91
CA THR A 222 11.68 13.11 13.34
C THR A 222 11.42 14.19 14.39
N ALA A 223 12.26 14.25 15.41
CA ALA A 223 12.20 15.33 16.39
C ALA A 223 12.59 16.65 15.71
N ARG A 224 11.68 17.63 15.72
CA ARG A 224 11.90 19.00 15.28
C ARG A 224 11.44 19.93 16.39
N ASP A 225 12.40 20.62 16.99
CA ASP A 225 12.22 21.42 18.19
C ASP A 225 11.63 20.58 19.34
N ASN A 226 10.38 20.86 19.73
CA ASN A 226 9.65 20.17 20.79
C ASN A 226 8.48 19.32 20.24
N ARG A 227 8.56 18.88 18.98
CA ARG A 227 7.51 18.11 18.30
C ARG A 227 8.11 16.98 17.49
N PHE A 228 7.34 15.93 17.24
CA PHE A 228 7.68 14.92 16.25
C PHE A 228 6.91 15.19 14.95
N VAL A 229 7.63 15.21 13.83
CA VAL A 229 7.07 15.58 12.53
C VAL A 229 7.39 14.52 11.49
N ALA A 230 6.37 14.08 10.76
CA ALA A 230 6.49 13.27 9.56
C ALA A 230 6.06 14.12 8.34
N ASP A 231 6.93 14.22 7.35
CA ASP A 231 6.62 14.87 6.07
C ASP A 231 5.82 13.90 5.19
N LEU A 232 4.62 14.32 4.79
CA LEU A 232 3.72 13.55 3.94
C LEU A 232 3.70 14.07 2.49
N GLY A 233 4.69 14.88 2.11
CA GLY A 233 4.84 15.47 0.79
C GLY A 233 3.91 16.67 0.54
N GLU A 234 4.22 17.42 -0.52
CA GLU A 234 3.50 18.63 -0.94
C GLU A 234 3.28 19.67 0.18
N GLY A 235 4.24 19.77 1.10
CA GLY A 235 4.17 20.70 2.24
C GLY A 235 3.12 20.33 3.27
N ILE A 236 2.67 19.07 3.31
CA ILE A 236 1.83 18.51 4.37
C ILE A 236 2.71 17.84 5.40
N GLU A 237 2.52 18.20 6.66
CA GLU A 237 3.18 17.58 7.80
C GLU A 237 2.15 16.94 8.72
N LEU A 238 2.44 15.74 9.19
CA LEU A 238 1.76 15.13 10.31
C LEU A 238 2.60 15.35 11.56
N ILE A 239 2.02 16.01 12.55
CA ILE A 239 2.62 16.25 13.85
C ILE A 239 2.11 15.16 14.80
N TRP A 240 3.03 14.54 15.51
CA TRP A 240 2.74 13.57 16.56
C TRP A 240 3.23 14.11 17.90
N THR A 241 2.36 14.03 18.90
CA THR A 241 2.68 14.36 20.29
C THR A 241 2.51 13.09 21.12
N PRO A 242 3.60 12.50 21.64
CA PRO A 242 3.51 11.27 22.43
C PRO A 242 2.68 11.50 23.70
N ALA A 243 2.04 10.44 24.20
CA ALA A 243 1.38 10.51 25.50
C ALA A 243 2.43 10.60 26.62
N VAL A 244 2.29 11.55 27.54
CA VAL A 244 3.22 11.71 28.67
C VAL A 244 2.89 10.69 29.76
N ASP A 245 3.90 9.89 30.15
CA ASP A 245 3.90 8.98 31.32
C ASP A 245 2.75 7.96 31.41
N GLY A 246 2.18 7.50 30.28
CA GLY A 246 1.10 6.52 30.26
C GLY A 246 -0.17 6.95 31.02
N SER A 247 -0.20 8.20 31.49
CA SER A 247 -1.22 8.80 32.35
C SER A 247 -2.18 9.70 31.58
N ASP A 248 -1.93 9.91 30.29
CA ASP A 248 -2.91 10.43 29.36
C ASP A 248 -3.97 9.35 29.04
N ILE A 249 -4.71 8.97 30.09
CA ILE A 249 -5.75 7.94 30.12
C ILE A 249 -6.91 8.29 29.18
N LEU A 250 -7.00 9.56 28.77
CA LEU A 250 -8.08 10.11 27.95
C LEU A 250 -7.94 9.74 26.46
N GLY A 251 -6.73 9.39 26.00
CA GLY A 251 -6.45 9.09 24.60
C GLY A 251 -6.79 10.27 23.68
N ILE A 252 -6.90 10.01 22.36
CA ILE A 252 -7.29 11.05 21.41
C ILE A 252 -8.75 11.47 21.70
N PRO A 253 -9.03 12.77 21.94
CA PRO A 253 -10.36 13.25 22.27
C PRO A 253 -11.36 12.94 21.14
N ALA A 254 -12.61 12.67 21.50
CA ALA A 254 -13.67 12.42 20.52
C ALA A 254 -14.04 13.69 19.74
N LEU A 255 -14.34 13.55 18.45
CA LEU A 255 -14.83 14.65 17.62
C LEU A 255 -16.31 14.91 17.94
N GLU A 256 -16.63 16.17 18.27
CA GLU A 256 -17.99 16.58 18.57
C GLU A 256 -18.87 16.51 17.31
N ALA A 257 -20.03 15.85 17.43
CA ALA A 257 -20.90 15.56 16.27
C ALA A 257 -20.13 14.87 15.12
N ALA A 258 -19.34 13.84 15.47
CA ALA A 258 -18.61 13.03 14.50
C ALA A 258 -19.56 12.36 13.49
N PRO A 259 -19.19 12.31 12.19
CA PRO A 259 -19.94 11.54 11.21
C PRO A 259 -19.85 10.04 11.50
N GLN A 260 -20.83 9.27 11.02
CA GLN A 260 -20.82 7.83 11.23
C GLN A 260 -19.72 7.16 10.39
N ALA A 261 -18.94 6.29 11.03
CA ALA A 261 -17.89 5.54 10.37
C ALA A 261 -18.46 4.50 9.38
N PRO A 262 -17.86 4.36 8.18
CA PRO A 262 -18.30 3.38 7.21
C PRO A 262 -17.82 1.98 7.58
N HIS A 263 -18.57 0.96 7.14
CA HIS A 263 -18.02 -0.39 7.08
C HIS A 263 -17.16 -0.51 5.81
N ILE A 264 -15.87 -0.81 5.98
CA ILE A 264 -14.91 -0.86 4.87
C ILE A 264 -14.68 -2.32 4.44
N TRP A 265 -14.93 -2.56 3.15
CA TRP A 265 -14.60 -3.80 2.45
C TRP A 265 -13.29 -3.62 1.66
N VAL A 266 -12.51 -4.70 1.58
CA VAL A 266 -11.29 -4.79 0.77
C VAL A 266 -11.60 -5.63 -0.47
N TYR A 267 -11.58 -4.98 -1.63
CA TYR A 267 -11.97 -5.57 -2.90
C TYR A 267 -10.77 -6.11 -3.67
N PRO A 268 -10.90 -7.26 -4.35
CA PRO A 268 -9.89 -7.72 -5.29
C PRO A 268 -9.84 -6.81 -6.53
N PRO A 269 -8.68 -6.64 -7.17
CA PRO A 269 -8.50 -5.76 -8.34
C PRO A 269 -9.05 -6.45 -9.60
N THR A 270 -10.37 -6.59 -9.67
CA THR A 270 -11.08 -7.28 -10.75
C THR A 270 -12.12 -6.36 -11.37
N LYS A 271 -12.46 -6.59 -12.65
CA LYS A 271 -13.55 -5.85 -13.33
C LYS A 271 -14.90 -5.94 -12.62
N ALA A 272 -15.10 -6.96 -11.78
CA ALA A 272 -16.31 -7.09 -10.96
C ALA A 272 -16.37 -6.03 -9.84
N ALA A 273 -15.22 -5.56 -9.34
CA ALA A 273 -15.17 -4.48 -8.37
C ALA A 273 -15.60 -3.12 -8.97
N ASP A 274 -15.36 -2.89 -10.27
CA ASP A 274 -15.77 -1.67 -11.00
C ASP A 274 -17.30 -1.47 -11.01
N GLY A 275 -18.06 -2.58 -10.92
CA GLY A 275 -19.53 -2.54 -10.86
C GLY A 275 -20.10 -2.31 -9.47
N ILE A 276 -19.30 -2.53 -8.41
CA ILE A 276 -19.72 -2.39 -7.00
C ILE A 276 -19.33 -1.03 -6.46
N LEU A 277 -18.10 -0.58 -6.75
CA LEU A 277 -17.60 0.72 -6.34
C LEU A 277 -17.96 1.77 -7.39
N VAL A 278 -18.76 2.75 -6.98
CA VAL A 278 -19.14 3.87 -7.84
C VAL A 278 -17.96 4.86 -7.95
N ASN A 279 -17.29 4.89 -9.10
CA ASN A 279 -16.17 5.78 -9.45
C ASN A 279 -15.09 5.83 -8.35
N PRO A 280 -14.42 4.69 -8.07
CA PRO A 280 -13.35 4.63 -7.10
C PRO A 280 -12.13 5.44 -7.56
N VAL A 281 -11.38 5.92 -6.58
CA VAL A 281 -10.04 6.48 -6.70
C VAL A 281 -9.07 5.33 -6.44
N TYR A 282 -8.14 5.11 -7.36
CA TYR A 282 -7.24 3.96 -7.28
C TYR A 282 -5.88 4.36 -6.70
N PRO A 283 -5.16 3.45 -6.04
CA PRO A 283 -3.76 3.73 -5.73
C PRO A 283 -2.96 3.96 -7.04
N PRO A 284 -2.01 4.91 -7.07
CA PRO A 284 -1.55 5.77 -5.98
C PRO A 284 -2.19 7.19 -5.98
N GLU A 285 -3.40 7.36 -6.52
CA GLU A 285 -4.04 8.68 -6.72
C GLU A 285 -4.48 9.37 -5.41
N TYR A 286 -4.41 8.67 -4.28
CA TYR A 286 -4.62 9.21 -2.94
C TYR A 286 -3.34 9.10 -2.10
N ARG A 287 -3.30 9.85 -1.01
CA ARG A 287 -2.12 9.94 -0.13
C ARG A 287 -2.20 8.94 1.00
N ASP A 288 -1.30 7.98 0.98
CA ASP A 288 -1.14 7.01 2.04
C ASP A 288 0.33 6.75 2.35
N PHE A 289 0.58 6.39 3.60
CA PHE A 289 1.93 6.24 4.14
C PHE A 289 1.96 5.12 5.18
N ILE A 290 3.13 4.51 5.33
CA ILE A 290 3.45 3.73 6.53
C ILE A 290 4.23 4.66 7.46
N LEU A 291 3.64 4.96 8.62
CA LEU A 291 4.27 5.78 9.64
C LEU A 291 5.13 4.90 10.55
N VAL A 292 6.37 5.33 10.75
CA VAL A 292 7.30 4.73 11.71
C VAL A 292 7.60 5.74 12.81
N PHE A 293 7.36 5.34 14.05
CA PHE A 293 7.59 6.14 15.24
C PHE A 293 9.02 5.98 15.75
N PRO A 294 9.53 6.91 16.57
CA PRO A 294 10.81 6.73 17.25
C PRO A 294 10.84 5.43 18.06
N ALA A 295 11.94 4.69 17.97
CA ALA A 295 12.05 3.33 18.54
C ALA A 295 11.85 3.27 20.07
N ASP A 296 12.15 4.36 20.77
CA ASP A 296 11.98 4.51 22.22
C ASP A 296 10.54 4.84 22.64
N SER A 297 9.65 5.13 21.70
CA SER A 297 8.24 5.45 21.99
C SER A 297 7.40 4.24 22.41
N GLY A 298 7.81 3.02 22.03
CA GLY A 298 6.99 1.81 22.18
C GLY A 298 5.74 1.77 21.30
N VAL A 299 5.57 2.73 20.37
CA VAL A 299 4.44 2.79 19.45
C VAL A 299 4.77 2.03 18.16
N LYS A 300 3.96 1.03 17.83
CA LYS A 300 4.14 0.24 16.61
C LYS A 300 3.85 1.05 15.35
N PRO A 301 4.53 0.77 14.22
CA PRO A 301 4.22 1.38 12.94
C PRO A 301 2.75 1.20 12.51
N VAL A 302 2.19 2.22 11.86
CA VAL A 302 0.79 2.22 11.39
C VAL A 302 0.69 2.63 9.93
N TYR A 303 -0.26 2.07 9.18
CA TYR A 303 -0.58 2.56 7.85
C TYR A 303 -1.61 3.69 7.97
N ILE A 304 -1.44 4.76 7.21
CA ILE A 304 -2.38 5.87 7.16
C ILE A 304 -2.84 6.16 5.73
N VAL A 305 -4.06 6.66 5.59
CA VAL A 305 -4.50 7.41 4.41
C VAL A 305 -5.03 8.77 4.84
N LEU A 306 -4.68 9.81 4.10
CA LEU A 306 -5.06 11.20 4.33
C LEU A 306 -6.03 11.67 3.24
N SER A 307 -7.11 12.32 3.66
CA SER A 307 -8.05 13.03 2.81
C SER A 307 -8.28 14.46 3.33
N ARG A 308 -8.42 15.41 2.40
CA ARG A 308 -8.61 16.84 2.69
C ARG A 308 -9.93 17.34 2.12
N ALA A 309 -10.49 18.40 2.70
CA ALA A 309 -11.71 19.04 2.18
C ALA A 309 -11.63 19.38 0.68
N ARG A 310 -10.45 19.81 0.20
CA ARG A 310 -10.24 20.18 -1.21
C ARG A 310 -10.09 18.99 -2.15
N ASP A 311 -9.81 17.80 -1.64
CA ASP A 311 -9.80 16.58 -2.46
C ASP A 311 -11.24 16.22 -2.92
N HIS A 312 -12.25 16.86 -2.32
CA HIS A 312 -13.68 16.75 -2.62
C HIS A 312 -14.25 17.99 -3.31
N ALA A 313 -13.41 18.88 -3.85
CA ALA A 313 -13.88 20.01 -4.63
C ALA A 313 -14.49 19.50 -5.94
N TYR A 314 -15.78 19.18 -5.91
CA TYR A 314 -16.56 19.09 -7.11
C TYR A 314 -16.50 20.44 -7.81
N TYR A 315 -15.94 20.47 -9.01
CA TYR A 315 -15.83 21.71 -9.76
C TYR A 315 -17.23 22.15 -10.13
N ASP A 316 -17.62 23.37 -9.73
CA ASP A 316 -18.85 23.95 -10.24
C ASP A 316 -18.76 24.07 -11.75
N HIS A 317 -19.85 23.74 -12.42
CA HIS A 317 -19.88 23.85 -13.86
C HIS A 317 -19.76 25.33 -14.27
N PRO A 318 -19.00 25.67 -15.33
CA PRO A 318 -18.94 27.04 -15.80
C PRO A 318 -20.30 27.44 -16.40
N LYS A 319 -20.54 28.75 -16.59
CA LYS A 319 -21.74 29.23 -17.31
C LYS A 319 -21.64 28.94 -18.81
N THR A 320 -20.44 29.04 -19.34
CA THR A 320 -20.10 28.84 -20.76
C THR A 320 -18.90 27.91 -20.87
N LEU A 321 -18.66 27.37 -22.06
CA LEU A 321 -17.47 26.58 -22.36
C LEU A 321 -16.57 27.40 -23.29
N PRO A 322 -15.56 28.14 -22.78
CA PRO A 322 -14.72 29.02 -23.61
C PRO A 322 -14.13 28.36 -24.85
N ALA A 323 -13.66 27.11 -24.73
CA ALA A 323 -13.10 26.36 -25.86
C ALA A 323 -14.16 25.81 -26.84
N PHE A 324 -15.43 25.83 -26.44
CA PHE A 324 -16.57 25.33 -27.23
C PHE A 324 -17.63 26.44 -27.34
N PRO A 325 -17.31 27.56 -28.01
CA PRO A 325 -18.13 28.77 -27.99
C PRO A 325 -19.51 28.59 -28.64
N ASP A 326 -19.71 27.54 -29.43
CA ASP A 326 -20.97 27.19 -30.05
C ASP A 326 -21.83 26.21 -29.22
N ALA A 327 -21.32 25.74 -28.07
CA ALA A 327 -22.04 24.88 -27.14
C ALA A 327 -22.96 25.69 -26.22
N VAL A 328 -24.26 25.43 -26.31
CA VAL A 328 -25.30 26.15 -25.55
C VAL A 328 -25.85 25.28 -24.44
N ARG A 329 -26.11 25.87 -23.28
CA ARG A 329 -26.62 25.16 -22.10
C ARG A 329 -28.02 24.60 -22.37
N VAL A 330 -28.24 23.34 -22.02
CA VAL A 330 -29.54 22.65 -22.13
C VAL A 330 -29.96 22.02 -20.80
N LYS A 331 -31.21 21.57 -20.73
CA LYS A 331 -31.72 20.85 -19.56
C LYS A 331 -30.90 19.58 -19.30
N SER A 332 -30.40 19.47 -18.07
CA SER A 332 -29.67 18.30 -17.57
C SER A 332 -30.54 17.04 -17.57
N LYS A 333 -29.96 15.91 -17.98
CA LYS A 333 -30.71 14.65 -18.14
C LYS A 333 -30.07 13.46 -17.43
N SER A 334 -28.76 13.28 -17.58
CA SER A 334 -28.01 12.25 -16.84
C SER A 334 -27.95 12.59 -15.35
N SER A 335 -28.21 11.61 -14.49
CA SER A 335 -27.92 11.72 -13.06
C SER A 335 -26.41 11.70 -12.82
N VAL A 336 -25.97 12.38 -11.76
CA VAL A 336 -24.65 12.13 -11.18
C VAL A 336 -24.71 10.75 -10.53
N GLN A 337 -23.75 9.88 -10.83
CA GLN A 337 -23.73 8.52 -10.27
C GLN A 337 -23.60 8.59 -8.74
N GLY A 338 -24.58 8.04 -8.02
CA GLY A 338 -24.63 8.08 -6.55
C GLY A 338 -25.22 9.36 -5.94
N GLY A 339 -25.77 10.29 -6.73
CA GLY A 339 -26.37 11.53 -6.23
C GLY A 339 -27.68 11.92 -6.93
N GLY A 340 -28.55 12.62 -6.21
CA GLY A 340 -29.84 13.12 -6.75
C GLY A 340 -29.74 14.29 -7.74
N LYS A 341 -28.54 14.85 -7.95
CA LYS A 341 -28.30 15.97 -8.88
C LYS A 341 -28.04 15.46 -10.30
N ARG A 342 -28.40 16.25 -11.32
CA ARG A 342 -28.15 15.93 -12.74
C ARG A 342 -26.89 16.63 -13.25
N ARG A 343 -26.19 15.99 -14.22
CA ARG A 343 -25.02 16.56 -14.88
C ARG A 343 -25.36 17.79 -15.70
N ALA A 344 -24.58 18.85 -15.53
CA ALA A 344 -24.66 20.03 -16.37
C ALA A 344 -24.42 19.64 -17.83
N ARG A 345 -25.23 20.16 -18.77
CA ARG A 345 -25.21 19.71 -20.16
C ARG A 345 -25.26 20.88 -21.14
N TRP A 346 -24.50 20.76 -22.22
CA TRP A 346 -24.53 21.66 -23.38
C TRP A 346 -24.65 20.86 -24.67
N VAL A 347 -25.12 21.54 -25.72
CA VAL A 347 -25.20 21.00 -27.07
C VAL A 347 -24.63 22.03 -28.04
N ASP A 348 -23.75 21.60 -28.94
CA ASP A 348 -23.19 22.47 -29.98
C ASP A 348 -24.05 22.54 -31.25
N ARG A 349 -23.65 23.37 -32.21
CA ARG A 349 -24.39 23.54 -33.48
C ARG A 349 -24.48 22.26 -34.32
N LYS A 350 -23.54 21.32 -34.12
CA LYS A 350 -23.54 20.01 -34.78
C LYS A 350 -24.37 18.97 -34.02
N GLY A 351 -24.98 19.36 -32.90
CA GLY A 351 -25.79 18.52 -32.04
C GLY A 351 -24.97 17.64 -31.10
N ARG A 352 -23.65 17.81 -31.00
CA ARG A 352 -22.81 17.03 -30.08
C ARG A 352 -23.12 17.41 -28.64
N ILE A 353 -23.10 16.43 -27.74
CA ILE A 353 -23.46 16.60 -26.34
C ILE A 353 -22.20 16.77 -25.52
N TYR A 354 -22.23 17.70 -24.57
CA TYR A 354 -21.17 17.94 -23.60
C TYR A 354 -21.78 17.82 -22.22
N GLU A 355 -21.23 16.96 -21.36
CA GLU A 355 -21.63 16.85 -19.97
C GLU A 355 -20.48 17.24 -19.05
N TRP A 356 -20.77 18.07 -18.04
CA TRP A 356 -19.76 18.43 -17.05
C TRP A 356 -19.43 17.21 -16.18
N ASP A 357 -18.14 16.92 -16.06
CA ASP A 357 -17.65 16.06 -15.01
C ASP A 357 -17.25 16.91 -13.80
N TYR A 358 -18.09 16.85 -12.77
CA TYR A 358 -17.83 17.58 -11.53
C TYR A 358 -16.56 17.09 -10.83
N LYS A 359 -16.01 15.92 -11.15
CA LYS A 359 -14.79 15.39 -10.53
C LYS A 359 -13.51 15.87 -11.23
N SER A 360 -13.50 15.93 -12.56
CA SER A 360 -12.26 16.16 -13.32
C SER A 360 -12.09 17.60 -13.85
N ASN A 361 -12.99 18.53 -13.50
CA ASN A 361 -12.99 19.91 -14.02
C ASN A 361 -13.04 19.97 -15.55
N ALA A 362 -13.72 19.01 -16.17
CA ALA A 362 -13.65 18.79 -17.59
C ALA A 362 -15.04 18.55 -18.19
N VAL A 363 -15.11 18.59 -19.52
CA VAL A 363 -16.31 18.21 -20.27
C VAL A 363 -16.13 16.87 -20.97
N GLU A 364 -17.07 15.99 -20.73
CA GLU A 364 -17.20 14.71 -21.42
C GLU A 364 -17.99 14.93 -22.69
N LYS A 365 -17.39 14.61 -23.83
CA LYS A 365 -17.96 14.90 -25.14
C LYS A 365 -18.54 13.66 -25.78
N TYR A 366 -19.71 13.78 -26.37
CA TYR A 366 -20.40 12.68 -27.04
C TYR A 366 -20.84 13.07 -28.45
N ASP A 367 -21.10 12.05 -29.27
CA ASP A 367 -21.79 12.24 -30.53
C ASP A 367 -23.22 12.80 -30.34
N LYS A 368 -23.88 13.13 -31.46
CA LYS A 368 -25.24 13.72 -31.45
C LYS A 368 -26.34 12.81 -30.90
N LEU A 369 -26.04 11.51 -30.75
CA LEU A 369 -26.97 10.51 -30.26
C LEU A 369 -26.71 10.14 -28.79
N GLY A 370 -25.58 10.59 -28.22
CA GLY A 370 -25.10 10.16 -26.92
C GLY A 370 -24.60 8.71 -26.93
N THR A 371 -24.42 8.10 -28.11
CA THR A 371 -24.07 6.69 -28.29
C THR A 371 -22.57 6.45 -28.42
N THR A 372 -21.78 7.49 -28.58
CA THR A 372 -20.32 7.36 -28.70
C THR A 372 -19.68 8.42 -27.82
N HIS A 373 -18.84 7.99 -26.88
CA HIS A 373 -17.97 8.89 -26.15
C HIS A 373 -16.81 9.32 -27.05
N LEU A 374 -16.56 10.62 -27.13
CA LEU A 374 -15.54 11.23 -27.97
C LEU A 374 -14.29 11.64 -27.17
N GLY A 375 -14.33 11.52 -25.84
CA GLY A 375 -13.24 11.81 -24.93
C GLY A 375 -13.58 12.93 -23.94
N GLU A 376 -12.65 13.11 -23.02
CA GLU A 376 -12.68 14.17 -22.01
C GLU A 376 -11.87 15.37 -22.52
N PHE A 377 -12.37 16.58 -22.33
CA PHE A 377 -11.74 17.81 -22.81
C PHE A 377 -11.69 18.90 -21.75
N ASN A 378 -10.61 19.68 -21.75
CA ASN A 378 -10.48 20.90 -20.97
C ASN A 378 -11.45 21.97 -21.49
N HIS A 379 -12.27 22.55 -20.62
CA HIS A 379 -13.31 23.51 -21.03
C HIS A 379 -12.80 24.90 -21.41
N ILE A 380 -11.57 25.25 -21.01
CA ILE A 380 -10.91 26.53 -21.28
C ILE A 380 -10.05 26.44 -22.54
N THR A 381 -9.22 25.40 -22.65
CA THR A 381 -8.24 25.25 -23.74
C THR A 381 -8.75 24.42 -24.90
N GLY A 382 -9.69 23.50 -24.66
CA GLY A 382 -10.21 22.57 -25.67
C GLY A 382 -9.31 21.38 -25.94
N GLU A 383 -8.19 21.25 -25.21
CA GLU A 383 -7.30 20.11 -25.28
C GLU A 383 -8.00 18.85 -24.77
N GLN A 384 -7.73 17.73 -25.43
CA GLN A 384 -8.24 16.43 -25.00
C GLN A 384 -7.41 15.93 -23.82
N THR A 385 -8.05 15.74 -22.68
CA THR A 385 -7.42 15.30 -21.41
C THR A 385 -7.62 13.81 -21.17
N GLY A 386 -8.60 13.20 -21.82
CA GLY A 386 -8.88 11.75 -21.72
C GLY A 386 -9.32 11.13 -23.04
N PRO A 387 -8.97 9.85 -23.30
CA PRO A 387 -9.35 9.16 -24.52
C PRO A 387 -10.86 8.88 -24.59
N ALA A 388 -11.35 8.54 -25.78
CA ALA A 388 -12.71 8.06 -25.95
C ALA A 388 -12.92 6.72 -25.21
N GLU A 389 -14.04 6.60 -24.49
CA GLU A 389 -14.38 5.40 -23.72
C GLU A 389 -15.48 4.60 -24.44
N PRO A 390 -15.17 3.39 -24.95
CA PRO A 390 -16.09 2.65 -25.81
C PRO A 390 -17.42 2.28 -25.16
N ASP A 391 -17.52 2.18 -23.84
CA ASP A 391 -18.74 1.76 -23.13
C ASP A 391 -19.52 2.95 -22.54
N ARG A 392 -18.95 4.17 -22.58
CA ARG A 392 -19.57 5.35 -21.97
C ARG A 392 -20.63 5.95 -22.89
N ARG A 393 -21.81 6.19 -22.35
CA ARG A 393 -23.02 6.63 -23.08
C ARG A 393 -23.77 7.68 -22.29
N THR A 394 -24.58 8.48 -22.98
CA THR A 394 -25.46 9.47 -22.36
C THR A 394 -26.82 9.51 -23.06
N SER A 395 -27.89 9.87 -22.34
CA SER A 395 -29.22 9.93 -22.94
C SER A 395 -29.34 11.13 -23.87
N ARG A 396 -29.86 10.94 -25.08
CA ARG A 396 -30.25 12.07 -25.95
C ARG A 396 -31.52 12.76 -25.43
N ASN A 397 -32.49 11.97 -24.97
CA ASN A 397 -33.84 12.39 -24.56
C ASN A 397 -33.94 12.88 -23.14
#